data_AF-A0A6L8A4X2-F1
#
_entry.id   AF-A0A6L8A4X2-F1
#
_cell.length_a   1.000
_cell.length_b   1.000
_cell.length_c   1.000
_cell.angle_alpha   90.00
_cell.angle_beta   90.00
_cell.angle_gamma   90.00
#
_symmetry.space_group_name_H-M   'P 1'
#
loop_
_entity.id
_entity.type
_entity.pdbx_description
1 polymer ?
#
loop_
_entity_poly.entity_id
_entity_poly.type
_entity_poly.pdbx_seq_one_letter_code
_entity_poly.pdbx_strand_id
1 'polypeptide(L)'
;GGFEIVDEVYSGLSLATDVRPLLEARSGTLERAEPVLWARDCGKGRVVFDALGHNRSSIEQPKHSQIVRRDARWAAGDASVTPDMPA
;
A
#
# COMPACT_ATOMS: atom_id res chain seq x y z
N GLY A 1 5.69 -11.85 -3.31
CA GLY A 1 6.09 -11.70 -4.74
C GLY A 1 5.23 -10.63 -5.38
N GLY A 2 5.74 -9.92 -6.40
CA GLY A 2 5.06 -8.77 -7.04
C GLY A 2 3.87 -9.12 -7.93
N PHE A 3 3.26 -8.09 -8.54
CA PHE A 3 2.17 -8.22 -9.51
C PHE A 3 2.07 -7.01 -10.45
N GLU A 4 1.38 -7.20 -11.56
CA GLU A 4 1.10 -6.15 -12.54
C GLU A 4 -0.32 -5.61 -12.34
N ILE A 5 -0.45 -4.30 -12.51
CA ILE A 5 -1.69 -3.55 -12.38
C ILE A 5 -1.65 -2.35 -13.33
N VAL A 6 -2.81 -1.95 -13.85
CA VAL A 6 -2.97 -0.70 -14.61
C VAL A 6 -3.59 0.33 -13.69
N ASP A 7 -2.77 1.30 -13.28
CA ASP A 7 -3.16 2.36 -12.36
C ASP A 7 -2.29 3.61 -12.54
N GLU A 8 -2.71 4.72 -11.94
CA GLU A 8 -1.87 5.90 -11.79
C GLU A 8 -0.89 5.69 -10.63
N VAL A 9 0.41 5.90 -10.87
CA VAL A 9 1.44 5.85 -9.81
C VAL A 9 1.75 7.27 -9.38
N TYR A 10 1.23 7.68 -8.23
CA TYR A 10 1.60 8.95 -7.61
C TYR A 10 3.08 8.93 -7.23
N SER A 11 3.79 10.01 -7.58
CA SER A 11 5.24 10.11 -7.40
C SER A 11 5.62 11.39 -6.66
N GLY A 12 6.78 11.37 -5.99
CA GLY A 12 7.31 12.55 -5.29
C GLY A 12 6.53 12.93 -4.03
N LEU A 13 5.86 11.96 -3.40
CA LEU A 13 5.16 12.17 -2.13
C LEU A 13 6.16 12.48 -1.00
N SER A 14 5.88 13.52 -0.22
CA SER A 14 6.62 13.80 1.01
C SER A 14 6.14 12.86 2.12
N LEU A 15 6.93 11.85 2.45
CA LEU A 15 6.62 10.88 3.50
C LEU A 15 7.19 11.30 4.86
N ALA A 16 6.53 10.89 5.94
CA ALA A 16 7.13 11.00 7.27
C ALA A 16 8.37 10.10 7.37
N THR A 17 9.34 10.49 8.19
CA THR A 17 10.67 9.86 8.26
C THR A 17 10.66 8.41 8.71
N ASP A 18 9.61 7.98 9.40
CA ASP A 18 9.44 6.62 9.91
C ASP A 18 8.60 5.73 8.99
N VAL A 19 8.14 6.25 7.84
CA VAL A 19 7.44 5.44 6.84
C VAL A 19 8.42 4.46 6.19
N ARG A 20 8.06 3.18 6.26
CA ARG A 20 8.69 2.11 5.50
C ARG A 20 7.67 1.52 4.53
N PRO A 21 7.90 1.57 3.20
CA PRO A 21 6.97 1.04 2.23
C PRO A 21 6.79 -0.48 2.38
N LEU A 22 5.53 -0.94 2.31
CA LEU A 22 5.14 -2.34 2.20
C LEU A 22 5.03 -2.77 0.72
N LEU A 23 4.71 -1.81 -0.17
CA LEU A 23 4.69 -2.00 -1.61
C LEU A 23 5.25 -0.77 -2.31
N GLU A 24 6.08 -1.02 -3.31
CA GLU A 24 6.58 -0.02 -4.25
C GLU A 24 6.12 -0.38 -5.67
N ALA A 25 5.70 0.60 -6.44
CA ALA A 25 5.33 0.44 -7.85
C ALA A 25 6.47 0.90 -8.75
N ARG A 26 6.71 0.16 -9.84
CA ARG A 26 7.60 0.57 -10.93
C ARG A 26 6.74 0.85 -12.16
N SER A 27 6.99 1.97 -12.82
CA SER A 27 6.37 2.33 -14.09
C SER A 27 7.44 2.67 -15.10
N GLY A 28 7.18 2.42 -16.39
CA GLY A 28 8.05 2.87 -17.48
C GLY A 28 8.16 4.39 -17.62
N THR A 29 7.29 5.14 -16.94
CA THR A 29 7.27 6.62 -16.94
C THR A 29 7.99 7.25 -15.76
N LEU A 30 8.50 6.46 -14.80
CA LEU A 30 9.13 6.94 -13.58
C LEU A 30 10.57 6.43 -13.49
N GLU A 31 11.48 7.28 -13.00
CA GLU A 31 12.91 6.94 -12.88
C GLU A 31 13.19 5.93 -11.76
N ARG A 32 12.35 5.93 -10.71
CA ARG A 32 12.50 5.11 -9.52
C ARG A 32 11.18 4.45 -9.16
N ALA A 33 11.27 3.41 -8.34
CA ALA A 33 10.09 2.84 -7.73
C ALA A 33 9.50 3.87 -6.75
N GLU A 34 8.18 4.00 -6.74
CA GLU A 34 7.48 4.92 -5.83
C GLU A 34 6.68 4.11 -4.81
N PRO A 35 6.68 4.53 -3.53
CA PRO A 35 5.95 3.85 -2.48
C PRO A 35 4.45 4.03 -2.66
N VAL A 36 3.73 2.91 -2.79
CA VAL A 36 2.28 2.90 -3.03
C VAL A 36 1.49 2.27 -1.89
N LEU A 37 2.15 1.54 -0.97
CA LEU A 37 1.51 1.02 0.23
C LEU A 37 2.42 1.20 1.43
N TRP A 38 1.90 1.73 2.54
CA TRP A 38 2.55 1.69 3.84
C TRP A 38 1.52 1.67 4.97
N ALA A 39 1.96 1.21 6.14
CA ALA A 39 1.14 1.16 7.34
C ALA A 39 1.93 1.66 8.55
N ARG A 40 1.26 2.30 9.51
CA ARG A 40 1.86 2.77 10.76
C ARG A 40 0.84 2.92 11.88
N ASP A 41 1.31 2.84 13.11
CA ASP A 41 0.54 3.28 14.26
C ASP A 41 0.51 4.82 14.33
N CYS A 42 -0.65 5.36 14.72
CA CYS A 42 -0.87 6.80 14.91
C CYS A 42 -1.66 7.00 16.21
N GLY A 43 -0.94 7.34 17.29
CA GLY A 43 -1.52 7.39 18.63
C GLY A 43 -2.02 6.01 19.05
N LYS A 44 -3.33 5.89 19.31
CA LYS A 44 -3.99 4.60 19.64
C LYS A 44 -4.58 3.87 18.42
N GLY A 45 -4.49 4.49 17.24
CA GLY A 45 -5.06 3.98 16.01
C GLY A 45 -4.00 3.43 15.06
N ARG A 46 -4.48 2.81 13.99
CA ARG A 46 -3.69 2.26 12.89
C ARG A 46 -4.08 2.97 11.59
N VAL A 47 -3.08 3.38 10.82
CA VAL A 47 -3.27 4.05 9.53
C VAL A 47 -2.57 3.24 8.45
N VAL A 48 -3.31 2.94 7.38
CA VAL A 48 -2.79 2.34 6.15
C VAL A 48 -3.06 3.33 5.01
N PHE A 49 -2.07 3.49 4.15
CA PHE A 49 -2.17 4.27 2.92
C PHE A 49 -1.92 3.32 1.76
N ASP A 50 -2.92 3.14 0.91
CA ASP A 50 -2.84 2.47 -0.37
C ASP A 50 -3.11 3.52 -1.47
N ALA A 51 -2.11 3.79 -2.30
CA ALA A 51 -2.17 4.75 -3.40
C ALA A 51 -2.82 4.16 -4.66
N LEU A 52 -3.06 2.85 -4.68
CA LEU A 52 -3.71 2.17 -5.80
C LEU A 52 -5.23 2.26 -5.67
N GLY A 53 -5.92 2.11 -6.79
CA GLY A 53 -7.37 2.06 -6.88
C GLY A 53 -8.01 3.20 -7.68
N HIS A 54 -7.29 3.86 -8.59
CA HIS A 54 -7.85 4.95 -9.40
C HIS A 54 -9.08 4.52 -10.20
N ASN A 55 -9.15 3.24 -10.58
CA ASN A 55 -10.27 2.69 -11.36
C ASN A 55 -10.71 1.30 -10.88
N ARG A 56 -11.86 0.86 -11.40
CA ARG A 56 -12.45 -0.46 -11.10
C ARG A 56 -11.47 -1.62 -11.35
N SER A 57 -10.76 -1.62 -12.48
CA SER A 57 -9.84 -2.72 -12.84
C SER A 57 -8.68 -2.83 -11.86
N SER A 58 -8.23 -1.71 -11.29
CA SER A 58 -7.23 -1.72 -10.23
C SER A 58 -7.78 -2.40 -8.97
N ILE A 59 -8.95 -2.00 -8.49
CA ILE A 59 -9.60 -2.56 -7.30
C ILE A 59 -9.94 -4.05 -7.47
N GLU A 60 -10.36 -4.44 -8.68
CA GLU A 60 -10.72 -5.83 -9.02
C GLU A 60 -9.51 -6.71 -9.34
N GLN A 61 -8.31 -6.14 -9.47
CA GLN A 61 -7.08 -6.91 -9.64
C GLN A 61 -6.94 -7.88 -8.46
N PRO A 62 -6.80 -9.21 -8.68
CA PRO A 62 -6.94 -10.19 -7.61
C PRO A 62 -6.05 -9.97 -6.38
N LYS A 63 -4.80 -9.55 -6.58
CA LYS A 63 -3.83 -9.27 -5.51
C LYS A 63 -4.08 -7.93 -4.84
N HIS A 64 -4.40 -6.87 -5.61
CA HIS A 64 -4.76 -5.59 -5.00
C HIS A 64 -6.05 -5.71 -4.18
N SER A 65 -7.06 -6.42 -4.68
CA SER A 65 -8.28 -6.73 -3.95
C SER A 65 -8.00 -7.49 -2.63
N GLN A 66 -7.00 -8.39 -2.61
CA GLN A 66 -6.57 -9.06 -1.38
C GLN A 66 -5.87 -8.10 -0.41
N ILE A 67 -5.04 -7.18 -0.93
CA ILE A 67 -4.37 -6.12 -0.17
C ILE A 67 -5.41 -5.24 0.52
N VAL A 68 -6.38 -4.68 -0.21
CA VAL A 68 -7.46 -3.83 0.35
C VAL A 68 -8.20 -4.53 1.50
N ARG A 69 -8.51 -5.83 1.36
CA ARG A 69 -9.17 -6.60 2.43
C ARG A 69 -8.26 -6.79 3.65
N ARG A 70 -6.96 -7.03 3.45
CA ARG A 70 -5.99 -7.15 4.55
C ARG A 70 -5.78 -5.82 5.25
N ASP A 71 -5.66 -4.74 4.49
CA ASP A 71 -5.48 -3.39 4.98
C ASP A 71 -6.64 -2.95 5.88
N ALA A 72 -7.87 -3.17 5.41
CA ALA A 72 -9.06 -2.90 6.20
C ALA A 72 -9.10 -3.69 7.52
N ARG A 73 -8.77 -4.99 7.48
CA ARG A 73 -8.72 -5.84 8.68
C ARG A 73 -7.62 -5.40 9.65
N TRP A 74 -6.44 -5.09 9.14
CA TRP A 74 -5.33 -4.62 9.96
C TRP A 74 -5.66 -3.29 10.65
N ALA A 75 -6.19 -2.32 9.89
CA ALA A 75 -6.62 -1.02 10.40
C ALA A 75 -7.73 -1.16 11.46
N ALA A 76 -8.61 -2.15 11.30
CA ALA A 76 -9.67 -2.48 12.26
C ALA A 76 -9.19 -3.22 13.53
N GLY A 77 -7.89 -3.50 13.67
CA GLY A 77 -7.35 -4.12 14.88
C GLY A 77 -7.32 -5.66 14.86
N ASP A 78 -7.55 -6.29 13.72
CA ASP A 78 -7.52 -7.76 13.62
C ASP A 78 -6.11 -8.29 13.91
N ALA A 79 -5.96 -9.00 15.04
CA ALA A 79 -4.68 -9.53 15.51
C ALA A 79 -4.13 -10.66 14.62
N SER A 80 -4.95 -11.24 13.75
CA SER A 80 -4.51 -12.26 12.78
C SER A 80 -3.84 -11.66 11.53
N VAL A 81 -3.92 -10.34 11.35
CA VAL A 81 -3.26 -9.65 10.25
C VAL A 81 -2.10 -8.85 10.81
N THR A 82 -0.88 -9.26 10.48
CA THR A 82 0.30 -8.41 10.62
C THR A 82 0.60 -7.80 9.24
N PRO A 83 0.90 -6.50 9.17
CA PRO A 83 1.63 -5.99 8.03
C PRO A 83 2.99 -6.69 8.06
N ASP A 84 3.58 -6.99 6.90
CA ASP A 84 4.99 -7.38 6.85
C ASP A 84 5.84 -6.16 7.21
N MET A 85 5.81 -5.78 8.50
CA MET A 85 6.67 -4.75 9.06
C MET A 85 8.06 -5.36 9.16
N PRO A 86 9.11 -4.72 8.62
CA PRO A 86 10.47 -5.18 8.88
C PRO A 86 10.74 -5.14 10.39
N ALA A 87 11.50 -6.13 10.88
CA ALA A 87 12.00 -6.18 12.24
C ALA A 87 12.76 -4.91 12.65
#